data_AF-A0A8J4D040-F1
#
_entry.id   AF-A0A8J4D040-F1
#
_cell.length_a   1.000
_cell.length_b   1.000
_cell.length_c   1.000
_cell.angle_alpha   90.00
_cell.angle_beta   90.00
_cell.angle_gamma   90.00
#
_symmetry.space_group_name_H-M   'P 1'
#
loop_
_entity.id
_entity.type
_entity.pdbx_description
1 polymer ?
#
loop_
_entity_poly.entity_id
_entity_poly.type
_entity_poly.pdbx_seq_one_letter_code
_entity_poly.pdbx_strand_id
1 'polypeptide(L)'
;MSDMDMYSAGTYEVLRLPEEQQASHLLSPEETPAAGDTARLADSTQLGQLCHMEPSLHIDADHPVPQIENTEPIPPGDDIDFPSARDSPEIPGASSVMLHQWDMRDSAPPSPRSERSSQSSFYPPGSSRTSNTGIASVPEPRSLVRSREPKADLSTGDVVMLIHQGRPYVAVQARLPYKENASHTCLEPSEEGVPLESEALSYLEVVKQGPFVGFRSGAAGNRFMQPRRKAPHRLVFFNHNCGVWEQWDVIAEDWRTVPWSTLHMVLRNRHLPQVQIAVEVVRVGYFTSPGPPGPRSFCR
;
A
#
# COMPACT_ATOMS: atom_id res chain seq x y z
N MET A 1 31.46 11.83 -24.77
CA MET A 1 31.15 12.04 -23.34
C MET A 1 29.86 12.84 -23.24
N SER A 2 28.73 12.14 -23.38
CA SER A 2 27.38 12.59 -23.04
C SER A 2 26.56 11.32 -22.87
N ASP A 3 26.70 10.65 -21.72
CA ASP A 3 25.82 9.54 -21.35
C ASP A 3 24.46 10.13 -20.99
N MET A 4 23.49 9.84 -21.83
CA MET A 4 22.12 10.31 -21.74
C MET A 4 21.30 9.13 -21.24
N ASP A 5 21.18 9.01 -19.93
CA ASP A 5 20.39 7.95 -19.28
C ASP A 5 18.92 8.07 -19.72
N MET A 6 18.47 7.09 -20.50
CA MET A 6 17.06 6.88 -20.82
C MET A 6 16.32 6.40 -19.57
N TYR A 7 15.46 7.24 -19.02
CA TYR A 7 14.46 6.82 -18.04
C TYR A 7 13.46 5.88 -18.71
N SER A 8 13.53 4.60 -18.36
CA SER A 8 12.54 3.59 -18.75
C SER A 8 11.21 3.89 -18.04
N ALA A 9 10.20 4.27 -18.81
CA ALA A 9 8.84 4.44 -18.31
C ALA A 9 8.24 3.06 -18.04
N GLY A 10 8.18 2.67 -16.75
CA GLY A 10 7.53 1.43 -16.34
C GLY A 10 6.04 1.43 -16.69
N THR A 11 5.67 0.56 -17.64
CA THR A 11 4.29 0.29 -18.01
C THR A 11 3.64 -0.54 -16.90
N TYR A 12 2.61 0.01 -16.25
CA TYR A 12 1.82 -0.70 -15.24
C TYR A 12 0.62 -1.35 -15.93
N GLU A 13 0.49 -2.67 -15.78
CA GLU A 13 -0.65 -3.42 -16.28
C GLU A 13 -1.79 -3.35 -15.26
N VAL A 14 -2.95 -2.85 -15.68
CA VAL A 14 -4.17 -2.83 -14.87
C VAL A 14 -4.90 -4.14 -15.11
N LEU A 15 -4.84 -5.06 -14.15
CA LEU A 15 -5.67 -6.26 -14.15
C LEU A 15 -7.15 -5.86 -14.08
N ARG A 16 -7.85 -5.96 -15.22
CA ARG A 16 -9.32 -5.99 -15.25
C ARG A 16 -9.78 -7.36 -14.79
N LEU A 17 -10.57 -7.38 -13.72
CA LEU A 17 -11.34 -8.57 -13.34
C LEU A 17 -12.42 -8.83 -14.42
N PRO A 18 -12.62 -10.09 -14.85
CA PRO A 18 -13.67 -10.44 -15.80
C PRO A 18 -15.06 -10.25 -15.19
N GLU A 19 -15.96 -9.63 -15.94
CA GLU A 19 -17.35 -9.28 -15.57
C GLU A 19 -18.34 -10.46 -15.60
N GLU A 20 -17.86 -11.70 -15.61
CA GLU A 20 -18.73 -12.89 -15.66
C GLU A 20 -18.88 -13.53 -14.27
N GLN A 21 -19.69 -12.92 -13.40
CA GLN A 21 -20.39 -13.65 -12.31
C GLN A 21 -21.51 -12.87 -11.59
N GLN A 22 -22.09 -11.82 -12.19
CA GLN A 22 -23.20 -11.07 -11.55
C GLN A 22 -24.62 -11.46 -12.01
N ALA A 23 -24.79 -12.57 -12.75
CA ALA A 23 -26.11 -12.92 -13.29
C ALA A 23 -26.48 -14.39 -13.06
N SER A 24 -26.61 -14.83 -11.81
CA SER A 24 -27.25 -16.12 -11.50
C SER A 24 -27.67 -16.26 -10.03
N HIS A 25 -28.47 -15.32 -9.50
CA HIS A 25 -29.27 -15.59 -8.29
C HIS A 25 -30.56 -14.77 -8.29
N LEU A 26 -31.46 -15.10 -9.21
CA LEU A 26 -32.88 -14.78 -9.08
C LEU A 26 -33.67 -16.05 -9.39
N LEU A 27 -34.68 -16.31 -8.54
CA LEU A 27 -35.64 -17.43 -8.52
C LEU A 27 -35.11 -18.66 -7.77
N SER A 28 -35.62 -18.94 -6.56
CA SER A 28 -36.90 -19.64 -6.40
C SER A 28 -37.49 -19.53 -4.97
N PRO A 29 -38.77 -19.93 -4.76
CA PRO A 29 -39.67 -19.42 -3.72
C PRO A 29 -39.92 -20.39 -2.54
N GLU A 30 -40.74 -19.91 -1.58
CA GLU A 30 -41.51 -20.66 -0.57
C GLU A 30 -40.67 -21.42 0.50
N GLU A 31 -41.02 -21.55 1.78
CA GLU A 31 -42.30 -21.68 2.47
C GLU A 31 -42.03 -21.41 3.98
N THR A 32 -43.03 -20.90 4.71
CA THR A 32 -43.05 -20.84 6.19
C THR A 32 -43.83 -22.06 6.69
N PRO A 33 -43.40 -22.78 7.75
CA PRO A 33 -44.12 -22.60 9.03
C PRO A 33 -43.33 -22.86 10.34
N ALA A 34 -43.85 -22.19 11.38
CA ALA A 34 -44.09 -22.63 12.77
C ALA A 34 -42.96 -23.03 13.74
N ALA A 35 -42.94 -22.26 14.83
CA ALA A 35 -42.84 -22.63 16.26
C ALA A 35 -42.50 -24.08 16.65
N GLY A 36 -41.51 -24.22 17.53
CA GLY A 36 -41.20 -25.47 18.23
C GLY A 36 -40.18 -25.27 19.35
N ASP A 37 -40.68 -24.86 20.50
CA ASP A 37 -40.00 -24.83 21.80
C ASP A 37 -39.74 -26.27 22.27
N THR A 38 -38.51 -26.65 22.60
CA THR A 38 -38.20 -27.76 23.53
C THR A 38 -36.71 -27.81 23.89
N ALA A 39 -36.42 -27.49 25.15
CA ALA A 39 -35.18 -27.81 25.83
C ALA A 39 -34.97 -29.33 25.95
N ARG A 40 -33.73 -29.82 25.82
CA ARG A 40 -33.25 -31.01 26.54
C ARG A 40 -31.75 -30.99 26.81
N LEU A 41 -31.44 -31.22 28.09
CA LEU A 41 -30.18 -31.69 28.65
C LEU A 41 -29.77 -33.07 28.11
N ALA A 42 -28.45 -33.26 27.96
CA ALA A 42 -27.61 -34.45 28.28
C ALA A 42 -26.29 -34.25 27.52
N ASP A 43 -25.15 -33.96 28.14
CA ASP A 43 -24.29 -34.78 29.00
C ASP A 43 -23.62 -35.98 28.31
N SER A 44 -22.36 -36.22 28.69
CA SER A 44 -21.56 -37.43 28.50
C SER A 44 -20.68 -37.63 27.25
N THR A 45 -19.40 -37.32 27.49
CA THR A 45 -18.19 -38.19 27.37
C THR A 45 -17.67 -38.75 26.03
N GLN A 46 -16.37 -38.50 25.86
CA GLN A 46 -15.27 -39.46 25.64
C GLN A 46 -14.61 -39.60 24.26
N LEU A 47 -13.28 -39.42 24.32
CA LEU A 47 -12.19 -40.23 23.74
C LEU A 47 -11.92 -40.21 22.22
N GLY A 48 -10.65 -39.95 21.91
CA GLY A 48 -10.01 -40.19 20.62
C GLY A 48 -8.80 -39.27 20.46
N GLN A 49 -7.72 -39.44 21.23
CA GLN A 49 -6.48 -40.06 20.72
C GLN A 49 -6.20 -39.68 19.25
N LEU A 50 -5.44 -38.61 19.06
CA LEU A 50 -4.83 -38.27 17.78
C LEU A 50 -3.33 -38.44 17.91
N CYS A 51 -2.83 -39.38 17.12
CA CYS A 51 -1.48 -39.88 17.09
C CYS A 51 -0.49 -38.76 16.74
N HIS A 52 0.58 -38.70 17.53
CA HIS A 52 1.86 -38.13 17.13
C HIS A 52 2.34 -38.80 15.84
N MET A 53 2.51 -38.04 14.78
CA MET A 53 3.41 -38.40 13.68
C MET A 53 4.51 -37.35 13.63
N GLU A 54 5.70 -37.71 14.12
CA GLU A 54 6.93 -37.00 13.79
C GLU A 54 7.35 -37.37 12.36
N PRO A 55 7.65 -36.38 11.49
CA PRO A 55 8.37 -36.64 10.26
C PRO A 55 9.88 -36.61 10.53
N SER A 56 10.49 -37.79 10.54
CA SER A 56 11.95 -37.95 10.46
C SER A 56 12.45 -37.48 9.10
N LEU A 57 13.11 -36.32 9.05
CA LEU A 57 13.87 -35.88 7.88
C LEU A 57 15.20 -36.64 7.82
N HIS A 58 15.31 -37.60 6.91
CA HIS A 58 16.58 -38.14 6.45
C HIS A 58 17.26 -37.10 5.55
N ILE A 59 18.46 -36.67 5.94
CA ILE A 59 19.35 -35.86 5.11
C ILE A 59 20.28 -36.85 4.41
N ASP A 60 19.98 -37.18 3.17
CA ASP A 60 20.93 -37.87 2.29
C ASP A 60 21.98 -36.86 1.82
N ALA A 61 23.19 -37.03 2.31
CA ALA A 61 24.38 -36.36 1.83
C ALA A 61 25.06 -37.29 0.82
N ASP A 62 24.78 -37.10 -0.48
CA ASP A 62 25.77 -37.32 -1.55
C ASP A 62 25.17 -36.93 -2.91
N HIS A 63 25.48 -35.72 -3.37
CA HIS A 63 25.39 -35.39 -4.79
C HIS A 63 26.74 -34.84 -5.27
N PRO A 64 27.38 -35.50 -6.25
CA PRO A 64 28.67 -35.06 -6.78
C PRO A 64 28.52 -33.76 -7.58
N VAL A 65 29.45 -32.85 -7.33
CA VAL A 65 29.66 -31.58 -8.02
C VAL A 65 29.96 -31.85 -9.51
N PRO A 66 29.19 -31.30 -10.48
CA PRO A 66 29.58 -31.35 -11.88
C PRO A 66 30.79 -30.44 -12.10
N GLN A 67 31.87 -31.03 -12.59
CA GLN A 67 33.05 -30.31 -13.07
C GLN A 67 32.69 -29.60 -14.38
N ILE A 68 32.82 -28.27 -14.38
CA ILE A 68 32.68 -27.45 -15.59
C ILE A 68 34.03 -27.47 -16.30
N GLU A 69 34.10 -28.28 -17.35
CA GLU A 69 35.25 -28.40 -18.24
C GLU A 69 35.22 -27.28 -19.31
N ASN A 70 36.35 -26.56 -19.39
CA ASN A 70 36.90 -25.88 -20.56
C ASN A 70 35.95 -25.19 -21.55
N THR A 71 35.81 -23.86 -21.41
CA THR A 71 35.30 -22.99 -22.47
C THR A 71 36.46 -22.50 -23.34
N GLU A 72 36.45 -22.91 -24.60
CA GLU A 72 37.34 -22.48 -25.69
C GLU A 72 37.23 -20.96 -25.97
N PRO A 73 38.32 -20.26 -26.33
CA PRO A 73 38.27 -18.86 -26.72
C PRO A 73 37.61 -18.68 -28.10
N ILE A 74 36.53 -17.91 -28.13
CA ILE A 74 35.78 -17.52 -29.34
C ILE A 74 36.67 -16.59 -30.20
N PRO A 75 36.88 -16.87 -31.50
CA PRO A 75 37.62 -16.00 -32.40
C PRO A 75 36.84 -14.72 -32.73
N PRO A 76 37.51 -13.59 -33.02
CA PRO A 76 36.86 -12.35 -33.44
C PRO A 76 36.32 -12.53 -34.86
N GLY A 77 34.99 -12.57 -34.99
CA GLY A 77 34.29 -12.70 -36.26
C GLY A 77 33.27 -11.57 -36.45
N ASP A 78 33.63 -10.70 -37.40
CA ASP A 78 32.82 -10.00 -38.39
C ASP A 78 31.55 -9.23 -37.99
N ASP A 79 31.60 -7.94 -38.33
CA ASP A 79 30.53 -6.95 -38.33
C ASP A 79 29.23 -7.50 -38.97
N ILE A 80 28.19 -7.62 -38.14
CA ILE A 80 26.82 -7.88 -38.61
C ILE A 80 26.19 -6.53 -38.96
N ASP A 81 26.16 -6.22 -40.25
CA ASP A 81 25.36 -5.12 -40.81
C ASP A 81 23.87 -5.41 -40.63
N PHE A 82 23.21 -4.63 -39.77
CA PHE A 82 21.75 -4.65 -39.64
C PHE A 82 21.10 -3.85 -40.78
N PRO A 83 20.16 -4.44 -41.55
CA PRO A 83 19.45 -3.69 -42.58
C PRO A 83 18.57 -2.63 -41.93
N SER A 84 18.65 -1.41 -42.47
CA SER A 84 17.84 -0.27 -42.06
C SER A 84 16.34 -0.57 -42.23
N ALA A 85 15.58 -0.40 -41.14
CA ALA A 85 14.15 -0.64 -41.05
C ALA A 85 13.33 0.40 -41.86
N ARG A 86 13.32 0.28 -43.19
CA ARG A 86 12.53 1.16 -44.06
C ARG A 86 11.37 0.53 -44.82
N ASP A 87 11.15 -0.77 -44.74
CA ASP A 87 9.99 -1.40 -45.36
C ASP A 87 9.36 -2.43 -44.41
N SER A 88 8.40 -1.98 -43.60
CA SER A 88 7.41 -2.86 -42.98
C SER A 88 6.07 -2.66 -43.70
N PRO A 89 5.46 -3.72 -44.26
CA PRO A 89 4.17 -3.63 -44.93
C PRO A 89 3.05 -3.34 -43.93
N GLU A 90 2.23 -2.34 -44.25
CA GLU A 90 1.01 -2.00 -43.51
C GLU A 90 0.06 -3.20 -43.46
N ILE A 91 -0.27 -3.68 -42.25
CA ILE A 91 -1.31 -4.68 -42.03
C ILE A 91 -2.62 -3.91 -41.77
N PRO A 92 -3.62 -3.95 -42.68
CA PRO A 92 -4.93 -3.36 -42.41
C PRO A 92 -5.73 -4.31 -41.51
N GLY A 93 -6.05 -3.89 -40.28
CA GLY A 93 -7.03 -4.60 -39.45
C GLY A 93 -6.76 -4.68 -37.94
N ALA A 94 -5.66 -4.12 -37.43
CA ALA A 94 -5.48 -4.00 -35.99
C ALA A 94 -6.32 -2.82 -35.46
N SER A 95 -7.51 -3.16 -34.96
CA SER A 95 -8.40 -2.26 -34.23
C SER A 95 -7.66 -1.66 -33.03
N SER A 96 -7.20 -0.42 -33.19
CA SER A 96 -6.59 0.40 -32.16
C SER A 96 -7.69 0.87 -31.20
N VAL A 97 -7.85 0.16 -30.08
CA VAL A 97 -8.68 0.63 -28.97
C VAL A 97 -7.87 1.68 -28.20
N MET A 98 -8.16 2.92 -28.56
CA MET A 98 -7.81 4.20 -27.93
C MET A 98 -7.57 4.13 -26.40
N LEU A 99 -6.33 4.33 -25.96
CA LEU A 99 -5.99 4.83 -24.62
C LEU A 99 -5.71 6.35 -24.70
N HIS A 100 -6.67 7.08 -25.26
CA HIS A 100 -6.75 8.54 -25.22
C HIS A 100 -8.03 8.97 -24.50
N GLN A 101 -8.06 8.87 -23.18
CA GLN A 101 -9.16 9.46 -22.42
C GLN A 101 -8.77 9.90 -21.00
N TRP A 102 -7.65 10.62 -20.87
CA TRP A 102 -7.31 11.34 -19.63
C TRP A 102 -7.08 12.86 -19.82
N ASP A 103 -7.12 13.36 -21.06
CA ASP A 103 -6.96 14.81 -21.38
C ASP A 103 -8.25 15.52 -21.84
N MET A 104 -9.42 14.90 -21.74
CA MET A 104 -10.68 15.55 -22.15
C MET A 104 -11.74 15.49 -21.07
N ARG A 105 -11.63 16.37 -20.08
CA ARG A 105 -12.76 16.95 -19.31
C ARG A 105 -12.26 18.12 -18.46
N ASP A 106 -11.76 19.16 -19.10
CA ASP A 106 -11.65 20.51 -18.53
C ASP A 106 -11.87 21.56 -19.63
N SER A 107 -12.94 21.39 -20.40
CA SER A 107 -13.52 22.47 -21.22
C SER A 107 -14.89 22.82 -20.66
N ALA A 108 -14.92 23.21 -19.38
CA ALA A 108 -16.07 23.92 -18.86
C ALA A 108 -16.01 25.37 -19.40
N PRO A 109 -17.08 25.90 -20.01
CA PRO A 109 -17.10 27.28 -20.44
C PRO A 109 -16.93 28.21 -19.22
N PRO A 110 -16.26 29.38 -19.38
CA PRO A 110 -16.11 30.34 -18.29
C PRO A 110 -17.50 30.73 -17.79
N SER A 111 -17.80 30.39 -16.55
CA SER A 111 -19.02 30.85 -15.88
C SER A 111 -19.03 32.39 -15.86
N PRO A 112 -20.15 33.03 -16.21
CA PRO A 112 -20.24 34.48 -16.22
C PRO A 112 -20.00 35.03 -14.81
N ARG A 113 -19.00 35.90 -14.74
CA ARG A 113 -18.64 36.75 -13.60
C ARG A 113 -19.89 37.47 -13.08
N SER A 114 -20.49 36.92 -12.03
CA SER A 114 -21.60 37.57 -11.33
C SER A 114 -21.06 38.71 -10.50
N GLU A 115 -21.63 39.88 -10.76
CA GLU A 115 -21.27 41.14 -10.14
C GLU A 115 -21.56 41.14 -8.63
N ARG A 116 -20.72 41.92 -7.97
CA ARG A 116 -20.55 42.06 -6.54
C ARG A 116 -21.80 42.72 -5.94
N SER A 117 -22.74 41.90 -5.46
CA SER A 117 -23.77 42.39 -4.55
C SER A 117 -23.19 42.45 -3.14
N SER A 118 -22.85 43.65 -2.71
CA SER A 118 -22.53 43.99 -1.32
C SER A 118 -23.77 43.77 -0.45
N GLN A 119 -23.93 42.59 0.12
CA GLN A 119 -24.85 42.37 1.24
C GLN A 119 -24.04 42.06 2.50
N SER A 120 -24.10 43.01 3.42
CA SER A 120 -23.67 42.92 4.80
C SER A 120 -24.43 41.79 5.50
N SER A 121 -23.78 40.66 5.73
CA SER A 121 -24.26 39.64 6.65
C SER A 121 -23.38 39.63 7.89
N PHE A 122 -23.99 40.03 9.00
CA PHE A 122 -23.47 39.89 10.35
C PHE A 122 -23.30 38.40 10.67
N TYR A 123 -22.07 37.90 10.62
CA TYR A 123 -21.72 36.63 11.27
C TYR A 123 -21.21 36.91 12.69
N PRO A 124 -21.67 36.17 13.71
CA PRO A 124 -21.17 36.31 15.06
C PRO A 124 -19.68 35.93 15.13
N PRO A 125 -18.86 36.69 15.86
CA PRO A 125 -17.45 36.36 16.07
C PRO A 125 -17.33 35.20 17.05
N GLY A 126 -16.36 34.31 16.83
CA GLY A 126 -15.83 33.45 17.90
C GLY A 126 -16.06 31.95 17.73
N SER A 127 -15.82 31.39 16.54
CA SER A 127 -15.38 30.00 16.49
C SER A 127 -13.86 30.00 16.67
N SER A 128 -13.44 29.82 17.91
CA SER A 128 -12.05 29.69 18.32
C SER A 128 -11.40 28.57 17.52
N ARG A 129 -10.72 28.93 16.43
CA ARG A 129 -9.63 28.12 15.89
C ARG A 129 -8.67 27.92 17.06
N THR A 130 -8.67 26.74 17.64
CA THR A 130 -7.59 26.28 18.51
C THR A 130 -6.34 26.16 17.65
N SER A 131 -5.69 27.30 17.42
CA SER A 131 -4.28 27.35 17.11
C SER A 131 -3.58 26.71 18.30
N ASN A 132 -3.35 25.40 18.20
CA ASN A 132 -2.52 24.63 19.10
C ASN A 132 -1.06 25.03 18.84
N THR A 133 -0.74 26.28 19.19
CA THR A 133 0.59 26.87 19.19
C THR A 133 1.15 26.77 20.61
N GLY A 134 2.27 26.05 20.75
CA GLY A 134 3.02 25.92 22.00
C GLY A 134 2.51 24.73 22.79
N ILE A 135 3.22 23.61 22.91
CA ILE A 135 4.65 23.41 23.06
C ILE A 135 5.03 22.29 22.09
N ALA A 136 6.12 22.45 21.35
CA ALA A 136 6.73 21.34 20.63
C ALA A 136 7.19 20.32 21.68
N SER A 137 6.28 19.44 22.12
CA SER A 137 6.63 18.27 22.90
C SER A 137 7.65 17.54 22.05
N VAL A 138 8.91 17.56 22.49
CA VAL A 138 9.97 16.79 21.87
C VAL A 138 9.39 15.37 21.74
N PRO A 139 9.23 14.85 20.51
CA PRO A 139 8.59 13.56 20.33
C PRO A 139 9.43 12.55 21.11
N GLU A 140 8.81 11.95 22.13
CA GLU A 140 9.47 10.96 22.96
C GLU A 140 9.95 9.82 22.06
N PRO A 141 11.21 9.37 22.19
CA PRO A 141 11.74 8.32 21.34
C PRO A 141 10.94 7.03 21.57
N ARG A 142 10.13 6.66 20.57
CA ARG A 142 9.39 5.39 20.57
C ARG A 142 10.29 4.28 20.05
N SER A 143 10.35 3.18 20.78
CA SER A 143 11.11 2.00 20.36
C SER A 143 10.22 1.07 19.53
N LEU A 144 10.73 0.63 18.39
CA LEU A 144 10.10 -0.38 17.54
C LEU A 144 10.31 -1.76 18.16
N VAL A 145 9.24 -2.44 18.52
CA VAL A 145 9.26 -3.85 18.91
C VAL A 145 8.93 -4.67 17.67
N ARG A 146 9.92 -5.42 17.17
CA ARG A 146 9.72 -6.32 16.02
C ARG A 146 8.88 -7.51 16.44
N SER A 147 7.78 -7.74 15.73
CA SER A 147 6.90 -8.89 15.90
C SER A 147 6.19 -9.18 14.58
N ARG A 148 6.26 -10.42 14.13
CA ARG A 148 5.54 -10.92 12.96
C ARG A 148 4.34 -11.79 13.35
N GLU A 149 3.93 -11.73 14.61
CA GLU A 149 2.80 -12.51 15.11
C GLU A 149 1.54 -12.15 14.32
N PRO A 150 0.81 -13.15 13.78
CA PRO A 150 -0.45 -12.91 13.11
C PRO A 150 -1.45 -12.22 14.03
N LYS A 151 -2.04 -11.13 13.56
CA LYS A 151 -3.03 -10.35 14.32
C LYS A 151 -4.15 -9.91 13.39
N ALA A 152 -5.38 -10.00 13.88
CA ALA A 152 -6.55 -9.51 13.16
C ALA A 152 -6.63 -7.99 13.28
N ASP A 153 -7.10 -7.31 12.22
CA ASP A 153 -7.25 -5.85 12.14
C ASP A 153 -5.94 -5.06 12.32
N LEU A 154 -5.89 -3.83 11.83
CA LEU A 154 -4.75 -2.93 11.96
C LEU A 154 -5.02 -1.97 13.11
N SER A 155 -4.09 -1.88 14.05
CA SER A 155 -4.17 -0.95 15.19
C SER A 155 -3.25 0.25 14.98
N THR A 156 -3.61 1.39 15.57
CA THR A 156 -2.70 2.54 15.62
C THR A 156 -1.42 2.15 16.35
N GLY A 157 -0.27 2.42 15.74
CA GLY A 157 1.05 2.04 16.25
C GLY A 157 1.59 0.73 15.70
N ASP A 158 0.78 -0.09 15.04
CA ASP A 158 1.28 -1.24 14.27
C ASP A 158 2.24 -0.72 13.17
N VAL A 159 3.28 -1.49 12.86
CA VAL A 159 4.26 -1.18 11.81
C VAL A 159 4.22 -2.26 10.75
N VAL A 160 4.06 -1.83 9.50
CA VAL A 160 3.92 -2.69 8.33
C VAL A 160 4.89 -2.27 7.22
N MET A 161 5.13 -3.19 6.29
CA MET A 161 5.71 -2.91 4.97
C MET A 161 4.66 -3.16 3.90
N LEU A 162 4.70 -2.36 2.84
CA LEU A 162 3.93 -2.61 1.63
C LEU A 162 4.86 -3.21 0.59
N ILE A 163 4.47 -4.35 0.02
CA ILE A 163 5.23 -5.07 -1.00
C ILE A 163 4.42 -5.05 -2.30
N HIS A 164 5.09 -4.75 -3.40
CA HIS A 164 4.52 -4.80 -4.74
C HIS A 164 5.42 -5.63 -5.63
N GLN A 165 4.88 -6.70 -6.20
CA GLN A 165 5.62 -7.63 -7.08
C GLN A 165 6.92 -8.14 -6.43
N GLY A 166 6.85 -8.53 -5.15
CA GLY A 166 7.99 -9.01 -4.37
C GLY A 166 8.98 -7.92 -3.92
N ARG A 167 8.76 -6.65 -4.28
CA ARG A 167 9.63 -5.53 -3.93
C ARG A 167 9.00 -4.64 -2.86
N PRO A 168 9.67 -4.37 -1.72
CA PRO A 168 9.14 -3.47 -0.71
C PRO A 168 9.10 -2.04 -1.23
N TYR A 169 8.06 -1.30 -0.87
CA TYR A 169 8.05 0.14 -1.02
C TYR A 169 8.97 0.79 0.01
N VAL A 170 9.81 1.72 -0.42
CA VAL A 170 10.76 2.46 0.41
C VAL A 170 10.56 3.97 0.29
N ALA A 171 10.80 4.69 1.40
CA ALA A 171 10.79 6.13 1.42
C ALA A 171 12.10 6.69 0.86
N VAL A 172 12.03 7.37 -0.28
CA VAL A 172 13.19 7.94 -0.99
C VAL A 172 13.08 9.45 -1.10
N GLN A 173 14.21 10.16 -1.01
CA GLN A 173 14.22 11.60 -1.29
C GLN A 173 14.35 11.83 -2.80
N ALA A 174 13.35 12.48 -3.39
CA ALA A 174 13.35 12.87 -4.78
C ALA A 174 13.33 14.39 -4.92
N ARG A 175 14.01 14.90 -5.96
CA ARG A 175 13.95 16.31 -6.34
C ARG A 175 12.75 16.54 -7.24
N LEU A 176 11.97 17.58 -6.98
CA LEU A 176 10.88 17.93 -7.88
C LEU A 176 11.43 18.65 -9.12
N PRO A 177 10.97 18.29 -10.33
CA PRO A 177 11.42 18.94 -11.56
C PRO A 177 11.08 20.44 -11.60
N TYR A 178 10.08 20.88 -10.83
CA TYR A 178 9.60 22.28 -10.82
C TYR A 178 10.10 23.12 -9.64
N LYS A 179 10.85 22.52 -8.69
CA LYS A 179 11.42 23.22 -7.54
C LYS A 179 12.78 22.64 -7.20
N GLU A 180 13.83 23.19 -7.80
CA GLU A 180 15.22 22.73 -7.66
C GLU A 180 15.70 22.66 -6.20
N ASN A 181 15.16 23.54 -5.33
CA ASN A 181 15.58 23.64 -3.92
C ASN A 181 14.68 22.86 -2.94
N ALA A 182 13.65 22.16 -3.41
CA ALA A 182 12.73 21.43 -2.53
C ALA A 182 12.84 19.92 -2.77
N SER A 183 13.41 19.19 -1.81
CA SER A 183 13.34 17.73 -1.77
C SER A 183 12.01 17.29 -1.16
N HIS A 184 11.41 16.27 -1.77
CA HIS A 184 10.23 15.60 -1.26
C HIS A 184 10.57 14.15 -0.96
N THR A 185 9.92 13.57 0.05
CA THR A 185 10.05 12.14 0.30
C THR A 185 8.90 11.44 -0.41
N CYS A 186 9.24 10.53 -1.32
CA CYS A 186 8.31 9.74 -2.13
C CYS A 186 8.30 8.30 -1.64
N LEU A 187 7.23 7.57 -1.94
CA LEU A 187 7.16 6.14 -1.71
C LEU A 187 7.31 5.42 -3.06
N GLU A 188 8.40 4.68 -3.22
CA GLU A 188 8.74 4.00 -4.48
C GLU A 188 9.06 2.53 -4.23
N PRO A 189 8.77 1.61 -5.18
CA PRO A 189 9.23 0.24 -5.09
C PRO A 189 10.75 0.24 -5.06
N SER A 190 11.31 -0.57 -4.18
CA SER A 190 12.76 -0.69 -4.09
C SER A 190 13.35 -1.38 -5.31
N GLU A 191 14.63 -1.12 -5.57
CA GLU A 191 15.40 -1.93 -6.51
C GLU A 191 15.57 -3.36 -5.97
N GLU A 192 15.89 -4.31 -6.85
CA GLU A 192 16.06 -5.71 -6.46
C GLU A 192 17.34 -5.88 -5.63
N GLY A 193 17.25 -6.59 -4.49
CA GLY A 193 18.41 -6.84 -3.62
C GLY A 193 18.68 -5.77 -2.56
N VAL A 194 17.65 -5.06 -2.08
CA VAL A 194 17.84 -4.03 -1.04
C VAL A 194 18.50 -4.59 0.22
N PRO A 195 19.57 -3.94 0.72
CA PRO A 195 20.24 -4.35 1.94
C PRO A 195 19.30 -4.31 3.14
N LEU A 196 19.51 -5.21 4.09
CA LEU A 196 18.74 -5.28 5.34
C LEU A 196 18.81 -3.95 6.14
N GLU A 197 19.87 -3.16 5.96
CA GLU A 197 20.04 -1.86 6.61
C GLU A 197 19.01 -0.82 6.14
N SER A 198 18.54 -0.94 4.89
CA SER A 198 17.54 -0.08 4.28
C SER A 198 16.10 -0.48 4.62
N GLU A 199 15.91 -1.58 5.37
CA GLU A 199 14.59 -2.06 5.79
C GLU A 199 13.85 -1.00 6.62
N ALA A 200 14.57 -0.17 7.38
CA ALA A 200 13.95 0.92 8.13
C ALA A 200 13.25 1.97 7.24
N LEU A 201 13.64 2.08 5.95
CA LEU A 201 13.03 3.01 5.00
C LEU A 201 11.68 2.52 4.47
N SER A 202 11.39 1.22 4.57
CA SER A 202 10.10 0.63 4.15
C SER A 202 9.06 0.58 5.26
N TYR A 203 9.45 0.90 6.49
CA TYR A 203 8.56 0.84 7.65
C TYR A 203 7.53 1.96 7.62
N LEU A 204 6.26 1.57 7.65
CA LEU A 204 5.11 2.44 7.75
C LEU A 204 4.36 2.15 9.05
N GLU A 205 4.24 3.16 9.90
CA GLU A 205 3.37 3.14 11.05
C GLU A 205 1.93 3.35 10.63
N VAL A 206 1.05 2.49 11.10
CA VAL A 206 -0.39 2.60 10.94
C VAL A 206 -0.97 3.60 11.94
N VAL A 207 -1.84 4.49 11.46
CA VAL A 207 -2.67 5.36 12.29
C VAL A 207 -4.13 5.19 11.88
N LYS A 208 -4.95 4.63 12.77
CA LYS A 208 -6.37 4.37 12.52
C LYS A 208 -7.23 5.56 12.91
N GLN A 209 -8.16 5.93 12.04
CA GLN A 209 -9.16 6.97 12.28
C GLN A 209 -10.54 6.48 11.81
N GLY A 210 -11.31 5.92 12.75
CA GLY A 210 -12.57 5.25 12.43
C GLY A 210 -12.34 4.04 11.50
N PRO A 211 -13.00 3.98 10.33
CA PRO A 211 -12.80 2.88 9.39
C PRO A 211 -11.55 3.04 8.50
N PHE A 212 -10.92 4.22 8.51
CA PHE A 212 -9.81 4.55 7.63
C PHE A 212 -8.46 4.33 8.32
N VAL A 213 -7.44 4.06 7.52
CA VAL A 213 -6.05 3.95 7.95
C VAL A 213 -5.19 5.01 7.26
N GLY A 214 -4.24 5.58 8.00
CA GLY A 214 -3.17 6.41 7.47
C GLY A 214 -1.83 5.73 7.68
N PHE A 215 -0.90 5.94 6.75
CA PHE A 215 0.44 5.36 6.80
C PHE A 215 1.47 6.48 7.02
N ARG A 216 2.20 6.41 8.12
CA ARG A 216 3.22 7.39 8.51
C ARG A 216 4.60 6.78 8.43
N SER A 217 5.54 7.47 7.80
CA SER A 217 6.92 6.99 7.70
C SER A 217 7.86 7.79 8.62
N GLY A 218 8.65 7.07 9.43
CA GLY A 218 9.72 7.67 10.22
C GLY A 218 10.84 8.26 9.34
N ALA A 219 11.21 7.53 8.28
CA ALA A 219 12.19 7.98 7.28
C ALA A 219 11.76 9.25 6.53
N ALA A 220 10.46 9.51 6.45
CA ALA A 220 9.90 10.73 5.89
C ALA A 220 9.68 11.85 6.92
N GLY A 221 10.26 11.77 8.12
CA GLY A 221 10.08 12.77 9.17
C GLY A 221 8.70 12.73 9.82
N ASN A 222 8.15 11.54 10.05
CA ASN A 222 6.82 11.33 10.64
C ASN A 222 5.68 11.99 9.84
N ARG A 223 5.83 12.00 8.51
CA ARG A 223 4.81 12.49 7.57
C ARG A 223 3.96 11.34 7.06
N PHE A 224 2.74 11.65 6.66
CA PHE A 224 1.76 10.72 6.14
C PHE A 224 1.81 10.60 4.62
N MET A 225 1.62 9.36 4.15
CA MET A 225 1.51 8.99 2.75
C MET A 225 0.21 9.55 2.16
N GLN A 226 0.32 10.21 1.01
CA GLN A 226 -0.81 10.71 0.23
C GLN A 226 -0.57 10.53 -1.26
N PRO A 227 -1.65 10.40 -2.06
CA PRO A 227 -1.52 10.36 -3.51
C PRO A 227 -1.32 11.76 -4.10
N ARG A 228 -0.68 11.81 -5.28
CA ARG A 228 -0.54 13.04 -6.08
C ARG A 228 -0.97 12.79 -7.52
N ARG A 229 -1.84 13.67 -8.04
CA ARG A 229 -2.42 13.55 -9.39
C ARG A 229 -1.44 13.91 -10.52
N LYS A 230 -0.52 14.85 -10.27
CA LYS A 230 0.34 15.48 -11.29
C LYS A 230 1.83 15.45 -10.95
N ALA A 231 2.23 14.62 -10.00
CA ALA A 231 3.63 14.50 -9.63
C ALA A 231 4.26 13.31 -10.38
N PRO A 232 5.56 13.37 -10.72
CA PRO A 232 6.29 12.22 -11.25
C PRO A 232 6.10 10.97 -10.37
N HIS A 233 6.05 11.20 -9.05
CA HIS A 233 5.81 10.17 -8.03
C HIS A 233 4.35 10.18 -7.59
N ARG A 234 3.67 9.04 -7.71
CA ARG A 234 2.24 8.91 -7.40
C ARG A 234 1.93 8.97 -5.91
N LEU A 235 2.88 8.58 -5.05
CA LEU A 235 2.74 8.53 -3.60
C LEU A 235 3.85 9.35 -2.93
N VAL A 236 3.48 10.26 -2.04
CA VAL A 236 4.42 11.15 -1.35
C VAL A 236 4.10 11.27 0.13
N PHE A 237 5.11 11.62 0.92
CA PHE A 237 4.97 11.98 2.33
C PHE A 237 5.07 13.50 2.49
N PHE A 238 3.97 14.13 2.90
CA PHE A 238 3.91 15.60 2.88
C PHE A 238 3.35 16.22 4.16
N ASN A 239 2.30 15.65 4.75
CA ASN A 239 1.60 16.24 5.89
C ASN A 239 1.92 15.51 7.19
N HIS A 240 2.03 16.23 8.32
CA HIS A 240 2.17 15.62 9.65
C HIS A 240 0.83 15.19 10.26
N ASN A 241 -0.28 15.71 9.74
CA ASN A 241 -1.62 15.36 10.18
C ASN A 241 -2.24 14.34 9.23
N CYS A 242 -2.92 13.34 9.79
CA CYS A 242 -3.72 12.39 9.02
C CYS A 242 -5.06 13.03 8.67
N GLY A 243 -5.11 13.77 7.56
CA GLY A 243 -6.31 14.35 6.98
C GLY A 243 -6.97 13.43 5.96
N VAL A 244 -7.98 13.95 5.25
CA VAL A 244 -8.77 13.16 4.28
C VAL A 244 -7.91 12.65 3.11
N TRP A 245 -6.85 13.37 2.73
CA TRP A 245 -5.93 12.98 1.65
C TRP A 245 -4.98 11.86 2.08
N GLU A 246 -4.70 11.76 3.37
CA GLU A 246 -3.81 10.77 3.99
C GLU A 246 -4.54 9.48 4.41
N GLN A 247 -5.86 9.46 4.29
CA GLN A 247 -6.72 8.35 4.69
C GLN A 247 -6.99 7.39 3.55
N TRP A 248 -6.87 6.10 3.85
CA TRP A 248 -7.06 4.98 2.95
C TRP A 248 -8.12 4.05 3.51
N ASP A 249 -8.96 3.57 2.63
CA ASP A 249 -9.91 2.49 2.84
C ASP A 249 -9.24 1.16 2.45
N VAL A 250 -9.43 0.14 3.27
CA VAL A 250 -8.80 -1.18 3.07
C VAL A 250 -9.84 -2.12 2.51
N ILE A 251 -9.66 -2.47 1.24
CA ILE A 251 -10.50 -3.43 0.53
C ILE A 251 -9.72 -4.76 0.50
N ALA A 252 -10.04 -5.61 1.46
CA ALA A 252 -9.54 -6.97 1.58
C ALA A 252 -10.61 -7.82 2.28
N GLU A 253 -10.70 -9.09 1.93
CA GLU A 253 -11.56 -10.03 2.65
C GLU A 253 -10.95 -10.34 4.02
N ASP A 254 -11.80 -10.39 5.05
CA ASP A 254 -11.49 -10.90 6.39
C ASP A 254 -10.30 -10.30 7.14
N TRP A 255 -9.67 -9.22 6.66
CA TRP A 255 -8.50 -8.62 7.29
C TRP A 255 -8.74 -8.11 8.72
N ARG A 256 -10.02 -7.90 9.08
CA ARG A 256 -10.46 -7.46 10.42
C ARG A 256 -10.76 -8.61 11.37
N THR A 257 -11.08 -9.79 10.83
CA THR A 257 -11.62 -10.93 11.59
C THR A 257 -10.62 -12.06 11.70
N VAL A 258 -9.85 -12.32 10.64
CA VAL A 258 -8.87 -13.40 10.58
C VAL A 258 -7.48 -12.84 10.93
N PRO A 259 -6.74 -13.47 11.86
CA PRO A 259 -5.36 -13.09 12.14
C PRO A 259 -4.44 -13.32 10.94
N TRP A 260 -3.62 -12.32 10.61
CA TRP A 260 -2.67 -12.39 9.50
C TRP A 260 -1.34 -11.72 9.85
N SER A 261 -0.25 -12.26 9.34
CA SER A 261 1.09 -11.65 9.34
C SER A 261 1.42 -11.03 7.98
N THR A 262 0.91 -11.63 6.92
CA THR A 262 1.00 -11.19 5.53
C THR A 262 -0.38 -11.30 4.88
N LEU A 263 -0.82 -10.26 4.16
CA LEU A 263 -2.11 -10.27 3.47
C LEU A 263 -2.11 -9.37 2.24
N HIS A 264 -2.71 -9.84 1.14
CA HIS A 264 -2.96 -9.00 -0.03
C HIS A 264 -4.12 -8.03 0.24
N MET A 265 -3.88 -6.75 -0.01
CA MET A 265 -4.84 -5.68 0.22
C MET A 265 -4.89 -4.72 -0.96
N VAL A 266 -6.09 -4.19 -1.23
CA VAL A 266 -6.26 -3.02 -2.08
C VAL A 266 -6.53 -1.81 -1.21
N LEU A 267 -5.62 -0.84 -1.24
CA LEU A 267 -5.75 0.42 -0.51
C LEU A 267 -6.35 1.46 -1.44
N ARG A 268 -7.56 1.95 -1.12
CA ARG A 268 -8.28 2.97 -1.89
C ARG A 268 -8.24 4.31 -1.16
N ASN A 269 -7.76 5.36 -1.81
CA ASN A 269 -7.73 6.66 -1.14
C ASN A 269 -9.14 7.19 -0.87
N ARG A 270 -9.37 7.77 0.31
CA ARG A 270 -10.68 8.31 0.69
C ARG A 270 -11.11 9.52 -0.15
N HIS A 271 -10.19 10.44 -0.45
CA HIS A 271 -10.51 11.66 -1.20
C HIS A 271 -10.51 11.43 -2.71
N LEU A 272 -9.64 10.54 -3.19
CA LEU A 272 -9.52 10.15 -4.60
C LEU A 272 -9.79 8.65 -4.77
N PRO A 273 -11.05 8.19 -4.77
CA PRO A 273 -11.39 6.75 -4.84
C PRO A 273 -10.87 6.02 -6.08
N GLN A 274 -10.57 6.76 -7.15
CA GLN A 274 -9.93 6.24 -8.36
C GLN A 274 -8.44 5.89 -8.17
N VAL A 275 -7.80 6.39 -7.10
CA VAL A 275 -6.42 6.04 -6.75
C VAL A 275 -6.46 4.84 -5.82
N GLN A 276 -6.04 3.70 -6.35
CA GLN A 276 -5.96 2.44 -5.65
C GLN A 276 -4.57 1.84 -5.82
N ILE A 277 -4.07 1.17 -4.80
CA ILE A 277 -2.83 0.40 -4.86
C ILE A 277 -3.09 -1.01 -4.35
N ALA A 278 -2.77 -2.01 -5.16
CA ALA A 278 -2.80 -3.42 -4.80
C ALA A 278 -1.41 -3.81 -4.29
N VAL A 279 -1.34 -4.22 -3.03
CA VAL A 279 -0.09 -4.49 -2.32
C VAL A 279 -0.25 -5.70 -1.42
N GLU A 280 0.85 -6.40 -1.18
CA GLU A 280 0.97 -7.34 -0.08
C GLU A 280 1.42 -6.55 1.16
N VAL A 281 0.66 -6.64 2.24
CA VAL A 281 0.97 -5.96 3.50
C VAL A 281 1.60 -6.97 4.44
N VAL A 282 2.79 -6.66 4.93
CA VAL A 282 3.55 -7.52 5.86
C VAL A 282 3.71 -6.83 7.19
N ARG A 283 3.33 -7.49 8.28
CA ARG A 283 3.57 -7.01 9.64
C ARG A 283 5.04 -7.09 10.00
N VAL A 284 5.56 -6.00 10.54
CA VAL A 284 6.94 -5.89 11.04
C VAL A 284 6.97 -5.90 12.57
N GLY A 285 6.00 -5.23 13.19
CA GLY A 285 5.97 -5.04 14.63
C GLY A 285 5.03 -3.93 15.04
N TYR A 286 5.36 -3.24 16.12
CA TYR A 286 4.61 -2.10 16.61
C TYR A 286 5.51 -1.13 17.40
N PHE A 287 5.13 0.14 17.44
CA PHE A 287 5.73 1.10 18.35
C PHE A 287 5.09 0.98 19.72
N THR A 288 5.93 0.88 20.75
CA THR A 288 5.46 1.06 22.12
C THR A 288 5.09 2.52 22.32
N SER A 289 3.81 2.81 22.56
CA SER A 289 3.47 4.11 23.13
C SER A 289 4.05 4.12 24.54
N PRO A 290 4.79 5.16 24.95
CA PRO A 290 4.98 5.38 26.38
C PRO A 290 3.57 5.41 26.97
N GLY A 291 3.27 4.44 27.82
CA GLY A 291 1.98 4.40 28.50
C GLY A 291 1.81 5.73 29.25
N PRO A 292 0.56 6.17 29.51
CA PRO A 292 0.38 7.23 30.49
C PRO A 292 1.18 6.82 31.74
N PRO A 293 1.97 7.73 32.35
CA PRO A 293 2.72 7.40 33.55
C PRO A 293 1.74 6.73 34.51
N GLY A 294 1.96 5.44 34.78
CA GLY A 294 1.07 4.67 35.64
C GLY A 294 0.87 5.45 36.94
N PRO A 295 -0.29 5.30 37.62
CA PRO A 295 -0.53 5.98 38.87
C PRO A 295 0.69 5.74 39.76
N ARG A 296 1.43 6.82 40.08
CA ARG A 296 2.60 6.72 40.95
C ARG A 296 2.09 6.13 42.24
N SER A 297 2.42 4.87 42.51
CA SER A 297 2.15 4.23 43.79
C SER A 297 2.94 5.02 44.82
N PHE A 298 2.28 6.01 45.43
CA PHE A 298 2.80 6.69 46.60
C PHE A 298 2.74 5.67 47.74
N CYS A 299 3.79 4.88 47.89
CA CYS A 299 4.04 4.18 49.13
C CYS A 299 4.27 5.27 50.20
N ARG A 300 3.34 5.37 51.14
CA ARG A 300 3.52 6.10 52.41
C ARG A 300 4.34 5.26 53.36
#